data_AF-A0A934NTD0-F1
#
_entry.id   AF-A0A934NTD0-F1
#
_cell.length_a   1.000
_cell.length_b   1.000
_cell.length_c   1.000
_cell.angle_alpha   90.00
_cell.angle_beta   90.00
_cell.angle_gamma   90.00
#
_symmetry.space_group_name_H-M   'P 1'
#
loop_
_entity.id
_entity.type
_entity.pdbx_description
1 polymer ?
#
loop_
_entity_poly.entity_id
_entity_poly.type
_entity_poly.pdbx_seq_one_letter_code
_entity_poly.pdbx_strand_id
1 'polypeptide(L)'
;MDHRAILLHDEHCRVFRTLHRLVQGVADGDRGGAAEVARRLAGAVAALRRHTRSQDEIVWPAVLDRAPADSVLVLCAEEQHERIDRLLTCAQARTAAFVGAAAAIERARLTAALDALSEVLEEHAAQEESQLLPVAERALTAAEWSTLSVRSQDG
;
A
#
# COMPACT_ATOMS: atom_id res chain seq x y z
N MET A 1 16.95 11.00 12.88
CA MET A 1 16.36 10.95 11.53
C MET A 1 14.86 10.95 11.72
N ASP A 2 14.11 11.63 10.86
CA ASP A 2 12.64 11.54 10.92
C ASP A 2 12.22 10.20 10.32
N HIS A 3 11.83 9.25 11.16
CA HIS A 3 11.44 7.90 10.76
C HIS A 3 10.11 7.90 9.98
N ARG A 4 9.29 8.96 10.07
CA ARG A 4 8.08 9.12 9.25
C ARG A 4 8.37 9.26 7.77
N ALA A 5 9.50 9.88 7.41
CA ALA A 5 9.91 10.00 6.02
C ALA A 5 10.29 8.65 5.37
N ILE A 6 10.61 7.63 6.18
CA ILE A 6 10.99 6.29 5.71
C ILE A 6 9.76 5.40 5.48
N LEU A 7 8.65 5.67 6.18
CA LEU A 7 7.45 4.83 6.11
C LEU A 7 6.52 5.09 4.92
N LEU A 8 6.73 6.15 4.12
CA LEU A 8 6.04 6.43 2.84
C LEU A 8 4.50 6.30 2.83
N HIS A 9 3.82 6.19 3.97
CA HIS A 9 2.39 5.88 4.05
C HIS A 9 1.53 6.94 3.36
N ASP A 10 1.83 8.21 3.60
CA ASP A 10 1.13 9.34 3.00
C ASP A 10 1.31 9.37 1.46
N GLU A 11 2.48 8.95 0.96
CA GLU A 11 2.71 8.83 -0.49
C GLU A 11 1.90 7.68 -1.09
N HIS A 12 1.89 6.50 -0.46
CA HIS A 12 1.05 5.39 -0.91
C HIS A 12 -0.43 5.78 -0.94
N CYS A 13 -0.94 6.41 0.12
CA CYS A 13 -2.32 6.88 0.18
C CYS A 13 -2.60 7.94 -0.92
N ARG A 14 -1.67 8.85 -1.20
CA ARG A 14 -1.80 9.83 -2.28
C ARG A 14 -1.83 9.19 -3.67
N VAL A 15 -0.97 8.19 -3.91
CA VAL A 15 -0.89 7.50 -5.19
C VAL A 15 -2.19 6.77 -5.51
N PHE A 16 -2.77 6.03 -4.55
CA PHE A 16 -4.03 5.31 -4.79
C PHE A 16 -5.24 6.25 -4.98
N ARG A 17 -5.31 7.37 -4.23
CA ARG A 17 -6.30 8.43 -4.49
C ARG A 17 -6.14 9.07 -5.86
N THR A 18 -4.91 9.23 -6.34
CA THR A 18 -4.63 9.76 -7.67
C THR A 18 -5.04 8.77 -8.77
N LEU A 19 -4.77 7.48 -8.57
CA LEU A 19 -5.22 6.41 -9.46
C LEU A 19 -6.74 6.36 -9.56
N HIS A 20 -7.45 6.49 -8.44
CA HIS A 20 -8.91 6.59 -8.44
C HIS A 20 -9.41 7.72 -9.34
N ARG A 21 -8.85 8.93 -9.21
CA ARG A 21 -9.22 10.08 -10.06
C ARG A 21 -8.88 9.84 -11.53
N LEU A 22 -7.73 9.21 -11.81
CA LEU A 22 -7.33 8.89 -13.18
C LEU A 22 -8.33 7.94 -13.83
N VAL A 23 -8.75 6.87 -13.13
CA VAL A 23 -9.76 5.93 -13.62
C VAL A 23 -11.07 6.64 -13.95
N GLN A 24 -11.53 7.53 -13.08
CA GLN A 24 -12.75 8.32 -13.30
C GLN A 24 -12.68 9.23 -14.53
N GLY A 25 -11.49 9.72 -14.87
CA GLY A 25 -11.27 10.59 -16.04
C GLY A 25 -11.20 9.86 -17.39
N VAL A 26 -11.13 8.53 -17.41
CA VAL A 26 -11.06 7.75 -18.67
C VAL A 26 -12.44 7.69 -19.33
N ALA A 27 -12.53 8.20 -20.56
CA ALA A 27 -13.76 8.18 -21.35
C ALA A 27 -14.19 6.74 -21.72
N ASP A 28 -15.48 6.53 -21.98
CA ASP A 28 -15.98 5.23 -22.43
C ASP A 28 -15.33 4.84 -23.76
N GLY A 29 -14.75 3.64 -23.83
CA GLY A 29 -14.00 3.18 -25.00
C GLY A 29 -12.57 3.71 -25.14
N ASP A 30 -12.09 4.59 -24.23
CA ASP A 30 -10.71 5.08 -24.24
C ASP A 30 -9.73 4.02 -23.68
N ARG A 31 -9.31 3.13 -24.58
CA ARG A 31 -8.34 2.07 -24.27
C ARG A 31 -6.93 2.60 -24.02
N GLY A 32 -6.60 3.79 -24.52
CA GLY A 32 -5.31 4.44 -24.27
C GLY A 32 -5.22 4.91 -22.82
N GLY A 33 -6.24 5.61 -22.34
CA GLY A 33 -6.38 5.99 -20.94
C GLY A 33 -6.42 4.77 -20.00
N ALA A 34 -7.15 3.72 -20.37
CA ALA A 34 -7.19 2.48 -19.59
C ALA A 34 -5.81 1.79 -19.49
N ALA A 35 -5.00 1.80 -20.56
CA ALA A 35 -3.65 1.23 -20.55
C ALA A 35 -2.70 2.04 -19.64
N GLU A 36 -2.81 3.37 -19.63
CA GLU A 36 -2.02 4.23 -18.74
C GLU A 36 -2.38 4.02 -17.26
N VAL A 37 -3.68 3.87 -16.94
CA VAL A 37 -4.15 3.45 -15.62
C VAL A 37 -3.48 2.14 -15.22
N ALA A 38 -3.47 1.14 -16.11
CA ALA A 38 -2.92 -0.17 -15.79
C ALA A 38 -1.43 -0.12 -15.49
N ARG A 39 -0.66 0.63 -16.28
CA ARG A 39 0.77 0.83 -16.05
C ARG A 39 1.04 1.48 -14.69
N ARG A 40 0.31 2.54 -14.35
CA ARG A 40 0.49 3.25 -13.07
C ARG A 40 0.06 2.40 -11.88
N LEU A 41 -1.08 1.69 -11.99
CA LEU A 41 -1.54 0.79 -10.93
C LEU A 41 -0.52 -0.31 -10.68
N ALA A 42 0.04 -0.92 -11.73
CA ALA A 42 1.06 -1.97 -11.58
C ALA A 42 2.28 -1.48 -10.79
N GLY A 43 2.77 -0.27 -11.08
CA GLY A 43 3.85 0.36 -10.33
C GLY A 43 3.50 0.62 -8.86
N ALA A 44 2.31 1.18 -8.61
CA ALA A 44 1.84 1.48 -7.26
C ALA A 44 1.66 0.21 -6.40
N VAL A 45 1.07 -0.85 -6.98
CA VAL A 45 0.90 -2.15 -6.31
C VAL A 45 2.25 -2.76 -5.98
N ALA A 46 3.20 -2.73 -6.92
CA ALA A 46 4.54 -3.26 -6.70
C ALA A 46 5.28 -2.52 -5.57
N ALA A 47 5.17 -1.19 -5.53
CA ALA A 47 5.78 -0.37 -4.49
C ALA A 47 5.17 -0.67 -3.12
N LEU A 48 3.83 -0.70 -3.00
CA LEU A 48 3.15 -0.97 -1.74
C LEU A 48 3.43 -2.39 -1.21
N ARG A 49 3.48 -3.41 -2.09
CA ARG A 49 3.87 -4.77 -1.68
C ARG A 49 5.30 -4.86 -1.18
N ARG A 50 6.23 -4.08 -1.73
CA ARG A 50 7.61 -4.01 -1.22
C ARG A 50 7.63 -3.36 0.16
N HIS A 51 6.88 -2.29 0.34
CA HIS A 51 6.73 -1.60 1.62
C HIS A 51 6.25 -2.54 2.73
N THR A 52 5.07 -3.18 2.57
CA THR A 52 4.50 -4.04 3.61
C THR A 52 5.38 -5.27 3.88
N ARG A 53 5.93 -5.89 2.83
CA ARG A 53 6.90 -6.98 2.96
C ARG A 53 8.14 -6.57 3.75
N SER A 54 8.66 -5.36 3.54
CA SER A 54 9.84 -4.90 4.27
C SER A 54 9.55 -4.76 5.77
N GLN A 55 8.34 -4.37 6.15
CA GLN A 55 7.90 -4.31 7.54
C GLN A 55 7.75 -5.72 8.12
N ASP A 56 7.13 -6.64 7.38
CA ASP A 56 6.99 -8.05 7.78
C ASP A 56 8.34 -8.75 8.01
N GLU A 57 9.33 -8.43 7.17
CA GLU A 57 10.66 -9.07 7.24
C GLU A 57 11.60 -8.43 8.26
N ILE A 58 11.39 -7.16 8.66
CA ILE A 58 12.35 -6.40 9.46
C ILE A 58 11.72 -5.80 10.72
N VAL A 59 10.60 -5.08 10.58
CA VAL A 59 10.00 -4.32 11.68
C VAL A 59 9.34 -5.27 12.67
N TRP A 60 8.43 -6.13 12.20
CA TRP A 60 7.67 -7.03 13.07
C TRP A 60 8.55 -8.00 13.86
N PRO A 61 9.56 -8.66 13.26
CA PRO A 61 10.47 -9.51 14.03
C PRO A 61 11.23 -8.74 15.12
N ALA A 62 11.68 -7.51 14.83
CA ALA A 62 12.38 -6.68 15.81
C ALA A 62 11.46 -6.25 16.97
N VAL A 63 10.20 -5.91 16.68
CA VAL A 63 9.20 -5.58 17.71
C VAL A 63 8.88 -6.79 18.57
N LEU A 64 8.66 -7.96 17.96
CA LEU A 64 8.36 -9.19 18.70
C LEU A 64 9.51 -9.63 19.62
N ASP A 65 10.76 -9.44 19.19
CA ASP A 65 11.97 -9.76 19.97
C ASP A 65 12.20 -8.78 21.12
N ARG A 66 12.07 -7.47 20.87
CA ARG A 66 12.55 -6.41 21.78
C ARG A 66 11.46 -5.62 22.49
N ALA A 67 10.20 -5.76 22.05
CA ALA A 67 9.02 -5.16 22.64
C ALA A 67 7.84 -6.16 22.67
N PRO A 68 7.99 -7.35 23.28
CA PRO A 68 7.00 -8.43 23.21
C PRO A 68 5.63 -8.08 23.82
N ALA A 69 5.57 -7.08 24.70
CA ALA A 69 4.33 -6.54 25.25
C ALA A 69 3.39 -5.94 24.17
N ASP A 70 3.95 -5.55 23.02
CA ASP A 70 3.23 -4.94 21.90
C ASP A 70 2.87 -5.95 20.78
N SER A 71 3.06 -7.25 21.01
CA SER A 71 2.83 -8.32 20.02
C SER A 71 1.43 -8.33 19.40
N VAL A 72 0.41 -7.90 20.14
CA VAL A 72 -0.97 -7.78 19.62
C VAL A 72 -1.06 -6.73 18.50
N LEU A 73 -0.30 -5.63 18.59
CA LEU A 73 -0.28 -4.60 17.54
C LEU A 73 0.36 -5.15 16.26
N VAL A 74 1.40 -5.99 16.40
CA VAL A 74 2.06 -6.65 15.26
C VAL A 74 1.10 -7.60 14.55
N LEU A 75 0.43 -8.48 15.29
CA LEU A 75 -0.55 -9.42 14.72
C LEU A 75 -1.66 -8.68 13.95
N CYS A 76 -2.12 -7.55 14.50
CA CYS A 76 -3.10 -6.71 13.81
C CYS A 76 -2.56 -6.11 12.50
N ALA A 77 -1.31 -5.64 12.48
CA ALA A 77 -0.69 -5.13 11.27
C ALA A 77 -0.50 -6.22 10.20
N GLU A 78 -0.10 -7.43 10.58
CA GLU A 78 0.01 -8.58 9.66
C GLU A 78 -1.35 -8.93 9.03
N GLU A 79 -2.42 -8.98 9.83
CA GLU A 79 -3.78 -9.19 9.32
C GLU A 79 -4.24 -8.08 8.35
N GLN A 80 -3.86 -6.83 8.64
CA GLN A 80 -4.12 -5.68 7.77
C GLN A 80 -3.33 -5.80 6.46
N HIS A 81 -2.06 -6.21 6.50
CA HIS A 81 -1.24 -6.45 5.30
C HIS A 81 -1.86 -7.50 4.38
N GLU A 82 -2.34 -8.61 4.94
CA GLU A 82 -3.05 -9.63 4.16
C GLU A 82 -4.34 -9.09 3.51
N ARG A 83 -5.10 -8.26 4.25
CA ARG A 83 -6.32 -7.62 3.74
C ARG A 83 -5.98 -6.67 2.58
N ILE A 84 -4.93 -5.88 2.72
CA ILE A 84 -4.42 -4.99 1.67
C ILE A 84 -4.03 -5.81 0.43
N ASP A 85 -3.29 -6.90 0.59
CA ASP A 85 -2.86 -7.73 -0.55
C ASP A 85 -4.03 -8.35 -1.34
N ARG A 86 -5.09 -8.79 -0.63
CA ARG A 86 -6.34 -9.26 -1.26
C ARG A 86 -7.00 -8.15 -2.09
N LEU A 87 -7.06 -6.93 -1.57
CA LEU A 87 -7.63 -5.78 -2.27
C LEU A 87 -6.79 -5.35 -3.47
N LEU A 88 -5.45 -5.36 -3.35
CA LEU A 88 -4.54 -5.10 -4.46
C LEU A 88 -4.74 -6.12 -5.59
N THR A 89 -4.84 -7.40 -5.25
CA THR A 89 -5.12 -8.47 -6.22
C THR A 89 -6.47 -8.26 -6.93
N CYS A 90 -7.51 -7.86 -6.18
CA CYS A 90 -8.80 -7.50 -6.76
C CYS A 90 -8.69 -6.33 -7.74
N ALA A 91 -8.02 -5.24 -7.34
CA ALA A 91 -7.84 -4.06 -8.18
C ALA A 91 -7.08 -4.40 -9.49
N GLN A 92 -6.01 -5.21 -9.40
CA GLN A 92 -5.27 -5.68 -10.58
C GLN A 92 -6.15 -6.49 -11.54
N ALA A 93 -6.99 -7.40 -11.02
CA ALA A 93 -7.92 -8.17 -11.84
C ALA A 93 -8.96 -7.28 -12.53
N ARG A 94 -9.50 -6.26 -11.83
CA ARG A 94 -10.44 -5.29 -12.41
C ARG A 94 -9.78 -4.42 -13.48
N THR A 95 -8.52 -4.06 -13.32
CA THR A 95 -7.76 -3.34 -14.32
C THR A 95 -7.58 -4.14 -15.61
N ALA A 96 -7.34 -5.44 -15.52
CA ALA A 96 -7.27 -6.29 -16.72
C ALA A 96 -8.57 -6.27 -17.53
N ALA A 97 -9.72 -6.34 -16.86
CA ALA A 97 -11.04 -6.22 -17.50
C ALA A 97 -11.25 -4.81 -18.09
N PHE A 98 -10.83 -3.77 -17.36
CA PHE A 98 -10.96 -2.38 -17.79
C PHE A 98 -10.14 -2.08 -19.06
N VAL A 99 -8.91 -2.59 -19.17
CA VAL A 99 -8.05 -2.40 -20.36
C VAL A 99 -8.66 -3.00 -21.64
N GLY A 100 -9.47 -4.07 -21.51
CA GLY A 100 -10.05 -4.75 -22.67
C GLY A 100 -10.98 -3.86 -23.51
N ALA A 101 -11.80 -3.05 -22.85
CA ALA A 101 -12.85 -2.27 -23.53
C ALA A 101 -12.98 -0.82 -23.04
N ALA A 102 -12.36 -0.45 -21.92
CA ALA A 102 -12.59 0.83 -21.23
C ALA A 102 -14.08 1.14 -21.00
N ALA A 103 -14.89 0.08 -20.81
CA ALA A 103 -16.32 0.19 -20.66
C ALA A 103 -16.68 0.86 -19.32
N ALA A 104 -17.71 1.69 -19.33
CA ALA A 104 -18.20 2.40 -18.14
C ALA A 104 -18.47 1.48 -16.93
N ILE A 105 -18.96 0.25 -17.17
CA ILE A 105 -19.19 -0.74 -16.11
C ILE A 105 -17.89 -1.23 -15.47
N GLU A 106 -16.83 -1.44 -16.25
CA GLU A 106 -15.52 -1.84 -15.72
C GLU A 106 -14.82 -0.67 -15.04
N ARG A 107 -15.00 0.55 -15.55
CA ARG A 107 -14.55 1.78 -14.86
C ARG A 107 -15.17 1.87 -13.47
N ALA A 108 -16.49 1.69 -13.36
CA ALA A 108 -17.19 1.72 -12.07
C ALA A 108 -16.70 0.64 -11.11
N ARG A 109 -16.48 -0.59 -11.60
CA ARG A 109 -15.96 -1.71 -10.79
C ARG A 109 -14.54 -1.47 -10.29
N LEU A 110 -13.65 -0.95 -11.14
CA LEU A 110 -12.28 -0.61 -10.75
C LEU A 110 -12.25 0.54 -9.75
N THR A 111 -13.11 1.54 -9.94
CA THR A 111 -13.26 2.66 -9.01
C THR A 111 -13.65 2.18 -7.61
N ALA A 112 -14.71 1.37 -7.51
CA ALA A 112 -15.16 0.83 -6.23
C ALA A 112 -14.08 -0.03 -5.53
N ALA A 113 -13.26 -0.76 -6.30
CA ALA A 113 -12.14 -1.51 -5.75
C ALA A 113 -11.03 -0.59 -5.19
N LEU A 114 -10.76 0.54 -5.86
CA LEU A 114 -9.78 1.53 -5.40
C LEU A 114 -10.28 2.33 -4.20
N ASP A 115 -11.58 2.59 -4.09
CA ASP A 115 -12.19 3.20 -2.92
C ASP A 115 -12.01 2.32 -1.69
N ALA A 116 -12.40 1.03 -1.80
CA ALA A 116 -12.24 0.07 -0.71
C ALA A 116 -10.77 -0.12 -0.30
N LEU A 117 -9.84 -0.09 -1.26
CA LEU A 117 -8.41 -0.15 -0.97
C LEU A 117 -7.92 1.13 -0.26
N SER A 118 -8.36 2.31 -0.72
CA SER A 118 -7.90 3.58 -0.14
C SER A 118 -8.36 3.73 1.31
N GLU A 119 -9.60 3.35 1.61
CA GLU A 119 -10.14 3.35 2.99
C GLU A 119 -9.29 2.48 3.93
N VAL A 120 -8.99 1.24 3.52
CA VAL A 120 -8.19 0.31 4.33
C VAL A 120 -6.75 0.79 4.47
N LEU A 121 -6.17 1.39 3.43
CA LEU A 121 -4.81 1.93 3.49
C LEU A 121 -4.71 3.12 4.44
N GLU A 122 -5.69 4.02 4.43
CA GLU A 122 -5.72 5.17 5.33
C GLU A 122 -5.89 4.75 6.79
N GLU A 123 -6.77 3.78 7.07
CA GLU A 123 -6.93 3.19 8.41
C GLU A 123 -5.63 2.55 8.90
N HIS A 124 -5.03 1.70 8.06
CA HIS A 124 -3.79 1.01 8.38
C HIS A 124 -2.63 2.00 8.63
N ALA A 125 -2.42 2.96 7.72
CA ALA A 125 -1.40 3.99 7.88
C ALA A 125 -1.55 4.79 9.18
N ALA A 126 -2.78 5.21 9.50
CA ALA A 126 -3.05 5.96 10.73
C ALA A 126 -2.74 5.13 11.99
N GLN A 127 -3.08 3.83 11.98
CA GLN A 127 -2.76 2.94 13.09
C GLN A 127 -1.25 2.73 13.22
N GLU A 128 -0.56 2.47 12.11
CA GLU A 128 0.89 2.28 12.14
C GLU A 128 1.61 3.52 12.66
N GLU A 129 1.30 4.70 12.15
CA GLU A 129 1.96 5.95 12.55
C GLU A 129 1.68 6.33 14.01
N SER A 130 0.47 6.06 14.51
CA SER A 130 0.08 6.48 15.86
C SER A 130 0.43 5.47 16.95
N GLN A 131 0.48 4.17 16.62
CA GLN A 131 0.66 3.10 17.60
C GLN A 131 1.95 2.32 17.39
N LEU A 132 2.24 1.87 16.16
CA LEU A 132 3.39 0.99 15.89
C LEU A 132 4.70 1.73 15.68
N LEU A 133 4.70 2.92 15.06
CA LEU A 133 5.91 3.69 14.82
C LEU A 133 6.64 4.03 16.12
N PRO A 134 5.97 4.51 17.20
CA PRO A 134 6.64 4.69 18.50
C PRO A 134 7.23 3.39 19.08
N VAL A 135 6.70 2.22 18.69
CA VAL A 135 7.24 0.90 19.06
C VAL A 135 8.46 0.55 18.22
N ALA A 136 8.37 0.77 16.93
CA ALA A 136 9.47 0.56 16.01
C ALA A 136 10.67 1.44 16.39
N GLU A 137 10.46 2.71 16.75
CA GLU A 137 11.53 3.64 17.13
C GLU A 137 12.35 3.17 18.34
N ARG A 138 11.72 2.46 19.28
CA ARG A 138 12.41 1.88 20.45
C ARG A 138 12.99 0.48 20.19
N ALA A 139 12.45 -0.27 19.23
CA ALA A 139 12.83 -1.66 18.96
C ALA A 139 13.90 -1.81 17.86
N LEU A 140 13.92 -0.92 16.87
CA LEU A 140 14.82 -1.02 15.73
C LEU A 140 16.14 -0.30 15.98
N THR A 141 17.22 -0.95 15.55
CA THR A 141 18.56 -0.39 15.48
C THR A 141 18.73 0.53 14.27
N ALA A 142 19.73 1.41 14.30
CA ALA A 142 20.06 2.28 13.17
C ALA A 142 20.37 1.49 11.87
N ALA A 143 20.92 0.29 11.98
CA ALA A 143 21.22 -0.58 10.85
C ALA A 143 19.95 -1.18 10.22
N GLU A 144 18.98 -1.60 11.04
CA GLU A 144 17.67 -2.08 10.58
C GLU A 144 16.89 -0.93 9.89
N TRP A 145 16.92 0.28 10.47
CA TRP A 145 16.34 1.49 9.83
C TRP A 145 16.99 1.82 8.48
N SER A 146 18.31 1.66 8.37
CA SER A 146 19.04 1.89 7.13
C SER A 146 18.65 0.86 6.06
N THR A 147 18.49 -0.40 6.45
CA THR A 147 18.05 -1.49 5.55
C THR A 147 16.64 -1.24 5.01
N LEU A 148 15.71 -0.81 5.87
CA LEU A 148 14.36 -0.44 5.45
C LEU A 148 14.39 0.68 4.40
N SER A 149 15.18 1.73 4.66
CA SER A 149 15.30 2.88 3.76
C SER A 149 15.80 2.49 2.36
N VAL A 150 16.80 1.61 2.28
CA VAL A 150 17.34 1.12 1.00
C VAL A 150 16.28 0.34 0.23
N ARG A 151 15.57 -0.58 0.89
CA ARG A 151 14.52 -1.40 0.26
C ARG A 151 13.33 -0.58 -0.23
N SER A 152 13.05 0.55 0.41
CA SER A 152 12.01 1.50 -0.02
C SER A 152 12.42 2.33 -1.24
N GLN A 153 13.72 2.52 -1.50
CA GLN A 153 14.22 3.29 -2.65
C GLN A 153 14.53 2.45 -3.89
N ASP A 154 14.61 1.12 -3.76
CA ASP A 154 14.72 0.22 -4.90
C ASP A 154 13.37 0.18 -5.67
N GLY A 155 13.28 0.97 -6.73
CA GLY A 155 12.10 1.12 -7.60
C GLY A 155 12.43 1.70 -8.96
#